data_AF-A0A3F2ZY70-F1
#
_entry.id   AF-A0A3F2ZY70-F1
#
_cell.length_a   1.000
_cell.length_b   1.000
_cell.length_c   1.000
_cell.angle_alpha   90.00
_cell.angle_beta   90.00
_cell.angle_gamma   90.00
#
_symmetry.space_group_name_H-M   'P 1'
#
loop_
_entity.id
_entity.type
_entity.pdbx_description
1 polymer ?
#
loop_
_entity_poly.entity_id
_entity_poly.type
_entity_poly.pdbx_seq_one_letter_code
_entity_poly.pdbx_strand_id
1 'polypeptide(L)' 'MKKPNKTLSTGIFIIAITTILRHFLIQLPEFALGLGYGVGIALELIGVYSINHDISKLQDCKRNFIKKCLNKEITT' A
#
# COMPACT_ATOMS: atom_id res chain seq x y z
N MET A 1 -21.10 -12.67 -6.19
CA MET A 1 -20.47 -11.91 -5.08
C MET A 1 -19.12 -11.39 -5.56
N LYS A 2 -18.90 -10.07 -5.60
CA LYS A 2 -17.58 -9.51 -5.98
C LYS A 2 -16.55 -9.99 -4.96
N LYS A 3 -15.45 -10.59 -5.42
CA LYS A 3 -14.36 -11.06 -4.53
C LYS A 3 -13.91 -9.91 -3.62
N PRO A 4 -13.71 -10.14 -2.31
CA PRO A 4 -13.19 -9.11 -1.42
C PRO A 4 -11.84 -8.64 -1.94
N ASN A 5 -11.70 -7.33 -2.12
CA ASN A 5 -10.47 -6.73 -2.59
C ASN A 5 -9.46 -6.69 -1.45
N LYS A 6 -8.51 -7.63 -1.47
CA LYS A 6 -7.47 -7.75 -0.45
C LYS A 6 -6.67 -6.46 -0.29
N THR A 7 -6.40 -5.73 -1.37
CA THR A 7 -5.65 -4.47 -1.35
C THR A 7 -6.41 -3.38 -0.60
N LEU A 8 -7.71 -3.26 -0.86
CA LEU A 8 -8.59 -2.32 -0.14
C LEU A 8 -8.64 -2.66 1.36
N SER A 9 -8.84 -3.94 1.67
CA SER A 9 -8.89 -4.41 3.06
C SER A 9 -7.59 -4.16 3.82
N THR A 10 -6.43 -4.35 3.18
CA THR A 10 -5.13 -4.02 3.76
C THR A 10 -4.96 -2.51 3.99
N GLY A 11 -5.41 -1.67 3.06
CA GLY A 11 -5.36 -0.20 3.23
C GLY A 11 -6.12 0.26 4.47
N ILE A 12 -7.38 -0.20 4.60
CA ILE A 12 -8.23 0.08 5.76
C ILE A 12 -7.58 -0.38 7.06
N PHE A 13 -6.99 -1.57 7.06
CA PHE A 13 -6.31 -2.12 8.24
C PHE A 13 -5.10 -1.27 8.65
N ILE A 14 -4.30 -0.79 7.69
CA ILE A 14 -3.16 0.08 7.96
C ILE A 14 -3.61 1.43 8.53
N ILE A 15 -4.66 2.04 7.98
CA ILE A 15 -5.20 3.31 8.52
C ILE A 15 -5.71 3.10 9.94
N ALA A 16 -6.47 2.02 10.19
CA ALA A 16 -7.00 1.70 11.51
C ALA A 16 -5.87 1.54 12.54
N ILE A 17 -4.85 0.75 12.21
CA ILE A 17 -3.66 0.58 13.05
C ILE A 17 -2.94 1.92 13.26
N THR A 18 -2.68 2.69 12.21
CA THR A 18 -2.00 3.99 12.30
C THR A 18 -2.76 4.97 13.19
N THR A 19 -4.10 4.94 13.14
CA THR A 19 -4.98 5.76 13.98
C THR A 19 -4.89 5.35 15.45
N ILE A 20 -4.92 4.04 15.73
CA ILE A 20 -4.74 3.49 17.07
C ILE A 20 -3.34 3.87 17.60
N LEU A 21 -2.29 3.65 16.81
CA LEU A 21 -0.92 4.04 17.15
C LEU A 21 -0.81 5.53 17.47
N ARG A 22 -1.42 6.41 16.69
CA ARG A 22 -1.43 7.85 16.99
C ARG A 22 -2.05 8.17 18.34
N HIS A 23 -3.09 7.43 18.73
CA HIS A 23 -3.81 7.70 19.97
C HIS A 23 -3.14 7.08 21.20
N PHE A 24 -2.56 5.89 21.06
CA PHE A 24 -1.93 5.16 22.16
C PHE A 24 -0.42 5.44 22.31
N LEU A 25 0.28 5.74 21.22
CA LEU A 25 1.71 6.04 21.19
C LEU A 25 1.92 7.53 20.90
N ILE A 26 1.91 8.33 21.97
CA ILE A 26 2.12 9.79 21.97
C ILE A 26 3.47 10.21 21.35
N GLN A 27 4.43 9.28 21.23
CA GLN A 27 5.79 9.54 20.75
C GLN A 27 6.12 9.00 19.35
N LEU A 28 5.13 8.53 18.59
CA LEU A 28 5.44 8.08 17.23
C LEU A 28 5.86 9.28 16.36
N PRO A 29 7.01 9.22 15.68
CA PRO A 29 7.44 10.33 14.84
C PRO A 29 6.41 10.62 13.74
N GLU A 30 6.13 11.90 13.51
CA GLU A 30 5.16 12.37 12.50
C GLU A 30 5.44 11.79 11.12
N PHE A 31 6.70 11.53 10.80
CA PHE A 31 7.09 10.83 9.57
C PHE A 31 6.46 9.43 9.46
N ALA A 32 6.50 8.63 10.53
CA ALA A 32 5.93 7.28 10.53
C ALA A 32 4.41 7.30 10.44
N LEU A 33 3.76 8.27 11.10
CA LEU A 33 2.32 8.49 10.98
C LEU A 33 1.94 8.90 9.55
N GLY A 34 2.65 9.87 8.98
CA GLY A 34 2.45 10.30 7.60
C GLY A 34 2.64 9.18 6.59
N LEU A 35 3.66 8.32 6.78
CA LEU A 35 3.84 7.11 5.97
C LEU A 35 2.68 6.13 6.15
N GLY A 36 2.24 5.87 7.38
CA GLY A 36 1.11 4.98 7.65
C GLY A 36 -0.17 5.41 6.96
N TYR A 37 -0.55 6.69 7.12
CA TYR A 37 -1.72 7.25 6.44
C TYR A 37 -1.54 7.29 4.92
N GLY A 38 -0.37 7.71 4.42
CA GLY A 38 -0.09 7.79 3.00
C GLY A 38 -0.17 6.43 2.30
N VAL A 39 0.47 5.40 2.87
CA VAL A 39 0.43 4.03 2.34
C VAL A 39 -0.97 3.45 2.45
N GLY A 40 -1.67 3.67 3.57
CA GLY A 40 -3.06 3.24 3.75
C GLY A 40 -3.99 3.81 2.68
N ILE A 41 -3.98 5.14 2.50
CA ILE A 41 -4.80 5.83 1.49
C ILE A 41 -4.43 5.38 0.08
N ALA A 42 -3.14 5.23 -0.25
CA ALA A 42 -2.70 4.76 -1.55
C ALA A 42 -3.23 3.34 -1.86
N LEU A 43 -3.19 2.44 -0.87
CA LEU A 43 -3.73 1.08 -1.01
C LEU A 43 -5.24 1.07 -1.15
N GLU A 44 -5.95 1.93 -0.42
CA GLU A 44 -7.41 2.06 -0.59
C GLU A 44 -7.77 2.55 -1.99
N LEU A 45 -7.08 3.59 -2.51
CA LEU A 45 -7.31 4.10 -3.86
C LEU A 45 -7.03 3.03 -4.93
N ILE A 46 -5.93 2.29 -4.82
CA ILE A 46 -5.61 1.18 -5.73
C ILE A 46 -6.66 0.06 -5.60
N GLY A 47 -7.11 -0.22 -4.38
CA GLY A 47 -8.16 -1.18 -4.07
C GLY A 47 -9.50 -0.80 -4.72
N VAL A 48 -9.96 0.43 -4.52
CA VAL A 48 -11.20 0.92 -5.16
C VAL A 48 -11.08 0.92 -6.68
N TYR A 49 -9.94 1.39 -7.22
CA TYR A 49 -9.69 1.40 -8.65
C TYR A 49 -9.80 -0.01 -9.27
N SER A 50 -9.19 -1.00 -8.62
CA SER A 50 -9.22 -2.40 -9.08
C SER A 50 -10.57 -3.10 -8.99
N ILE A 51 -11.56 -2.54 -8.29
CA ILE A 51 -12.92 -3.09 -8.28
C ILE A 51 -13.61 -2.89 -9.64
N ASN A 52 -13.31 -1.78 -10.32
CA ASN A 52 -13.99 -1.37 -11.56
C ASN A 52 -13.06 -1.32 -12.77
N HIS A 53 -11.74 -1.33 -12.59
CA HIS A 53 -10.75 -1.23 -13.66
C HIS A 53 -9.78 -2.40 -13.65
N ASP A 54 -9.27 -2.74 -14.84
CA ASP A 54 -8.20 -3.72 -14.99
C ASP A 54 -6.87 -3.18 -14.42
N ILE A 55 -6.32 -3.92 -13.46
CA ILE A 55 -5.09 -3.63 -12.73
C ILE A 55 -3.85 -4.28 -13.36
N SER A 56 -3.97 -5.01 -14.46
CA SER A 56 -2.87 -5.73 -15.09
C SER A 56 -1.68 -4.83 -15.39
N LYS A 57 -1.92 -3.60 -15.89
CA LYS A 57 -0.86 -2.60 -16.14
C LYS A 57 -0.10 -2.20 -14.89
N LEU A 58 -0.78 -2.05 -13.75
CA LEU A 58 -0.14 -1.72 -12.47
C LEU A 58 0.68 -2.91 -11.94
N GLN A 59 0.20 -4.15 -12.12
CA GLN A 59 0.94 -5.34 -11.75
C GLN A 59 2.20 -5.52 -12.61
N ASP A 60 2.10 -5.29 -13.92
CA ASP A 60 3.23 -5.34 -14.85
C ASP A 60 4.26 -4.25 -14.53
N CYS A 61 3.79 -3.03 -14.24
CA CYS A 61 4.65 -1.95 -13.78
C CYS A 61 5.39 -2.33 -12.48
N LYS A 62 4.66 -2.85 -11.48
CA LYS A 62 5.25 -3.33 -10.22
C LYS A 62 6.29 -4.42 -10.47
N ARG A 63 5.99 -5.40 -11.32
CA ARG A 63 6.88 -6.51 -11.66
C ARG A 63 8.14 -6.03 -12.38
N ASN A 64 8.00 -5.10 -13.31
CA ASN A 64 9.13 -4.51 -14.03
C ASN A 64 10.01 -3.64 -13.13
N PHE A 65 9.41 -2.89 -12.21
CA PHE A 65 10.16 -2.11 -11.23
C PHE A 65 10.97 -3.01 -10.29
N ILE A 66 10.34 -4.06 -9.73
CA ILE A 66 11.02 -5.05 -8.89
C ILE A 66 12.14 -5.74 -9.65
N LYS A 67 11.89 -6.18 -10.89
CA LYS A 67 12.94 -6.75 -11.76
C LYS A 67 14.10 -5.78 -11.98
N LYS A 68 13.83 -4.50 -12.25
CA LYS A 68 14.89 -3.49 -12.43
C LYS A 68 15.71 -3.29 -11.16
N CYS A 69 15.08 -3.25 -9.98
CA CYS A 69 15.80 -3.10 -8.72
C CYS A 69 16.64 -4.36 -8.40
N LEU A 70 16.06 -5.55 -8.52
CA LEU A 70 16.75 -6.82 -8.22
C LEU A 70 17.85 -7.16 -9.23
N ASN A 71 17.65 -6.93 -10.55
CA ASN A 71 18.73 -7.17 -11.51
C ASN A 71 19.91 -6.21 -11.32
N LYS A 72 19.66 -4.99 -10.83
CA LYS A 72 20.72 -4.03 -10.53
C LYS A 72 21.60 -4.51 -9.36
N GLU A 73 21.06 -5.32 -8.45
CA GLU A 73 21.78 -5.89 -7.32
C GLU A 73 22.72 -7.05 -7.70
N ILE A 74 22.43 -7.80 -8.77
CA ILE A 74 23.22 -8.98 -9.19
C ILE A 74 24.42 -8.59 -10.08
N THR A 75 24.48 -7.36 -10.59
CA THR A 75 25.56 -6.90 -11.49
C THR A 75 26.56 -5.94 -10.85
N THR A 76 26.53 -5.78 -9.53
CA THR A 76 27.50 -4.96 -8.78
C THR A 76 28.38 -5.86 -7.93
#